data_AF-A0A7V5C2J8-F1
#
_entry.id   AF-A0A7V5C2J8-F1
#
_cell.length_a   1.000
_cell.length_b   1.000
_cell.length_c   1.000
_cell.angle_alpha   90.00
_cell.angle_beta   90.00
_cell.angle_gamma   90.00
#
_symmetry.space_group_name_H-M   'P 1'
#
loop_
_entity.id
_entity.type
_entity.pdbx_description
1 polymer ?
#
loop_
_entity_poly.entity_id
_entity_poly.type
_entity_poly.pdbx_seq_one_letter_code
_entity_poly.pdbx_strand_id
1 'polypeptide(L)'
;TAGDDIIVALGGDDTVRGLGGDDTICAGGGADVVSGGPGDDRIYGNAGADDLRGNAGRDVIRGGRGKDLIRGGRGHDELHGNRGNDTIYGGWGADVAWGGPGTDRCRALVTYGCE
;
A
#
# COMPACT_ATOMS: atom_id res chain seq x y z
N THR A 1 16.04 -8.10 2.30
CA THR A 1 17.10 -8.50 3.25
C THR A 1 16.98 -7.55 4.43
N ALA A 2 18.04 -6.99 5.01
CA ALA A 2 17.88 -5.87 5.95
C ALA A 2 18.34 -4.54 5.32
N GLY A 3 18.39 -4.49 3.99
CA GLY A 3 18.73 -3.31 3.23
C GLY A 3 17.79 -3.17 2.05
N ASP A 4 17.87 -1.99 1.45
CA ASP A 4 16.98 -1.50 0.40
C ASP A 4 16.95 -2.44 -0.81
N ASP A 5 15.79 -3.01 -1.08
CA ASP A 5 15.58 -3.96 -2.17
C ASP A 5 14.64 -3.39 -3.26
N ILE A 6 14.76 -3.95 -4.46
CA ILE A 6 13.77 -3.80 -5.53
C ILE A 6 13.14 -5.17 -5.78
N ILE A 7 11.84 -5.28 -5.53
CA ILE A 7 11.10 -6.54 -5.66
C ILE A 7 10.01 -6.39 -6.72
N VAL A 8 9.94 -7.35 -7.65
CA VAL A 8 8.93 -7.40 -8.72
C VAL A 8 8.37 -8.82 -8.82
N ALA A 9 7.08 -9.02 -8.53
CA ALA A 9 6.45 -10.35 -8.53
C ALA A 9 5.70 -10.70 -9.84
N LEU A 10 5.45 -9.70 -10.69
CA LEU A 10 4.88 -9.79 -12.05
C LEU A 10 3.40 -10.11 -12.08
N GLY A 11 2.98 -11.36 -11.93
CA GLY A 11 1.57 -11.69 -11.94
C GLY A 11 1.28 -13.12 -11.54
N GLY A 12 0.01 -13.39 -11.27
CA GLY A 12 -0.39 -14.42 -10.31
C GLY A 12 -0.62 -13.80 -8.94
N ASP A 13 -1.17 -14.59 -8.02
CA ASP A 13 -1.38 -14.16 -6.64
C ASP A 13 -0.09 -14.39 -5.84
N ASP A 14 0.56 -13.30 -5.42
CA ASP A 14 1.88 -13.34 -4.81
C ASP A 14 1.87 -13.02 -3.31
N THR A 15 2.89 -13.49 -2.59
CA THR A 15 3.20 -13.04 -1.22
C THR A 15 4.59 -12.42 -1.21
N VAL A 16 4.64 -11.12 -0.97
CA VAL A 16 5.87 -10.31 -1.07
C VAL A 16 6.23 -9.69 0.28
N ARG A 17 7.51 -9.73 0.63
CA ARG A 17 8.05 -9.15 1.88
C ARG A 17 9.36 -8.41 1.59
N GLY A 18 9.39 -7.10 1.83
CA GLY A 18 10.60 -6.27 1.76
C GLY A 18 11.60 -6.58 2.88
N LEU A 19 11.05 -6.82 4.07
CA LEU A 19 11.72 -7.11 5.34
C LEU A 19 12.22 -5.86 6.03
N GLY A 20 13.39 -5.33 5.74
CA GLY A 20 13.83 -4.08 6.35
C GLY A 20 14.79 -3.34 5.43
N GLY A 21 14.84 -2.03 5.56
CA GLY A 21 15.43 -1.15 4.55
C GLY A 21 14.33 -0.39 3.82
N ASP A 22 14.70 0.56 2.98
CA ASP A 22 13.74 1.36 2.20
C ASP A 22 13.47 0.63 0.87
N ASP A 23 12.39 -0.13 0.80
CA ASP A 23 12.13 -1.04 -0.30
C ASP A 23 11.29 -0.42 -1.42
N THR A 24 11.48 -0.89 -2.65
CA THR A 24 10.56 -0.63 -3.77
C THR A 24 9.94 -1.95 -4.24
N ILE A 25 8.64 -2.10 -4.02
CA ILE A 25 7.91 -3.34 -4.24
C ILE A 25 6.82 -3.16 -5.29
N CYS A 26 6.84 -3.98 -6.32
CA CYS A 26 5.83 -4.06 -7.38
C CYS A 26 5.22 -5.46 -7.39
N ALA A 27 3.97 -5.59 -6.94
CA ALA A 27 3.29 -6.88 -6.80
C ALA A 27 2.84 -7.40 -8.17
N GLY A 28 2.07 -6.60 -8.91
CA GLY A 28 1.81 -6.83 -10.32
C GLY A 28 0.35 -7.21 -10.56
N GLY A 29 0.09 -8.28 -11.29
CA GLY A 29 -1.28 -8.68 -11.60
C GLY A 29 -1.74 -9.88 -10.79
N GLY A 30 -2.71 -9.76 -9.90
CA GLY A 30 -3.22 -10.86 -9.08
C GLY A 30 -3.78 -10.32 -7.78
N ALA A 31 -4.29 -11.19 -6.92
CA ALA A 31 -4.65 -10.80 -5.56
C ALA A 31 -3.42 -10.97 -4.64
N ASP A 32 -2.68 -9.88 -4.46
CA ASP A 32 -1.37 -9.95 -3.81
C ASP A 32 -1.43 -9.65 -2.31
N VAL A 33 -0.48 -10.21 -1.56
CA VAL A 33 -0.24 -9.87 -0.16
C VAL A 33 1.16 -9.31 -0.01
N VAL A 34 1.25 -8.01 0.28
CA VAL A 34 2.52 -7.28 0.36
C VAL A 34 2.75 -6.71 1.75
N SER A 35 3.99 -6.85 2.23
CA SER A 35 4.50 -6.20 3.43
C SER A 35 5.83 -5.54 3.11
N GLY A 36 5.92 -4.22 3.31
CA GLY A 36 7.17 -3.46 3.24
C GLY A 36 8.11 -3.88 4.35
N GLY A 37 7.87 -3.35 5.55
CA GLY A 37 8.64 -3.71 6.74
C GLY A 37 9.00 -2.46 7.52
N PRO A 38 10.08 -2.45 8.30
CA PRO A 38 10.69 -1.21 8.77
C PRO A 38 11.47 -0.53 7.64
N GLY A 39 11.23 0.75 7.41
CA GLY A 39 11.85 1.54 6.35
C GLY A 39 10.82 2.44 5.67
N ASP A 40 11.28 3.36 4.84
CA ASP A 40 10.42 4.24 4.05
C ASP A 40 10.11 3.55 2.70
N ASP A 41 9.05 2.75 2.67
CA ASP A 41 8.78 1.84 1.55
C ASP A 41 7.94 2.46 0.43
N ARG A 42 8.14 1.97 -0.79
CA ARG A 42 7.28 2.24 -1.96
C ARG A 42 6.62 0.97 -2.42
N ILE A 43 5.31 0.87 -2.26
CA ILE A 43 4.53 -0.33 -2.57
C ILE A 43 3.53 -0.03 -3.68
N TYR A 44 3.55 -0.85 -4.74
CA TYR A 44 2.64 -0.81 -5.87
C TYR A 44 1.93 -2.16 -6.02
N GLY A 45 0.62 -2.21 -5.73
CA GLY A 45 -0.22 -3.41 -5.94
C GLY A 45 -0.42 -3.69 -7.42
N ASN A 46 -0.80 -2.65 -8.17
CA ASN A 46 -1.12 -2.64 -9.60
C ASN A 46 -2.51 -3.20 -9.94
N ALA A 47 -2.69 -4.48 -10.23
CA ALA A 47 -3.96 -4.98 -10.73
C ALA A 47 -4.43 -6.20 -9.94
N GLY A 48 -5.61 -6.12 -9.35
CA GLY A 48 -6.23 -7.20 -8.61
C GLY A 48 -6.73 -6.71 -7.26
N ALA A 49 -7.03 -7.60 -6.33
CA ALA A 49 -7.55 -7.21 -5.03
C ALA A 49 -6.47 -7.42 -3.98
N ASP A 50 -5.72 -6.36 -3.69
CA ASP A 50 -4.47 -6.48 -2.97
C ASP A 50 -4.60 -6.19 -1.47
N ASP A 51 -3.77 -6.85 -0.66
CA ASP A 51 -3.56 -6.55 0.75
C ASP A 51 -2.15 -5.96 0.95
N LEU A 52 -2.09 -4.64 1.07
CA LEU A 52 -0.84 -3.87 1.10
C LEU A 52 -0.58 -3.30 2.50
N ARG A 53 0.61 -3.56 3.05
CA ARG A 53 1.04 -3.06 4.36
C ARG A 53 2.42 -2.38 4.25
N GLY A 54 2.52 -1.11 4.64
CA GLY A 54 3.79 -0.40 4.78
C GLY A 54 4.57 -0.88 6.02
N ASN A 55 3.88 -0.86 7.16
CA ASN A 55 4.34 -1.19 8.51
C ASN A 55 4.97 -0.01 9.25
N ALA A 56 6.29 0.19 9.22
CA ALA A 56 6.92 1.21 10.04
C ALA A 56 7.88 2.05 9.21
N GLY A 57 7.69 3.35 9.22
CA GLY A 57 8.45 4.28 8.38
C GLY A 57 7.48 5.15 7.60
N ARG A 58 8.01 6.03 6.76
CA ARG A 58 7.21 6.92 5.93
C ARG A 58 6.93 6.25 4.59
N ASP A 59 5.78 5.58 4.52
CA ASP A 59 5.46 4.74 3.38
C ASP A 59 4.69 5.48 2.28
N VAL A 60 4.89 5.05 1.04
CA VAL A 60 4.08 5.43 -0.12
C VAL A 60 3.45 4.17 -0.70
N ILE A 61 2.12 4.05 -0.60
CA ILE A 61 1.40 2.86 -1.05
C ILE A 61 0.39 3.24 -2.14
N ARG A 62 0.39 2.50 -3.24
CA ARG A 62 -0.57 2.60 -4.34
C ARG A 62 -1.24 1.26 -4.56
N GLY A 63 -2.55 1.17 -4.31
CA GLY A 63 -3.39 -0.01 -4.56
C GLY A 63 -3.39 -0.37 -6.04
N GLY A 64 -4.08 0.44 -6.85
CA GLY A 64 -4.02 0.33 -8.29
C GLY A 64 -5.42 0.12 -8.88
N ARG A 65 -5.67 -1.04 -9.47
CA ARG A 65 -6.99 -1.42 -9.97
C ARG A 65 -7.48 -2.58 -9.14
N GLY A 66 -8.70 -2.47 -8.64
CA GLY A 66 -9.42 -3.56 -8.01
C GLY A 66 -9.87 -3.15 -6.63
N LYS A 67 -10.07 -4.10 -5.73
CA LYS A 67 -10.55 -3.79 -4.39
C LYS A 67 -9.40 -3.99 -3.42
N ASP A 68 -8.78 -2.89 -3.02
CA ASP A 68 -7.54 -2.94 -2.27
C ASP A 68 -7.78 -2.67 -0.78
N LEU A 69 -6.97 -3.32 0.04
CA LEU A 69 -6.88 -3.12 1.47
C LEU A 69 -5.50 -2.56 1.79
N ILE A 70 -5.45 -1.26 2.08
CA ILE A 70 -4.21 -0.53 2.30
C ILE A 70 -4.06 -0.18 3.79
N ARG A 71 -2.89 -0.49 4.35
CA ARG A 71 -2.49 -0.14 5.71
C ARG A 71 -1.12 0.55 5.70
N GLY A 72 -1.08 1.83 6.07
CA GLY A 72 0.18 2.57 6.24
C GLY A 72 0.99 2.00 7.38
N GLY A 73 0.51 2.18 8.61
CA GLY A 73 1.09 1.55 9.79
C GLY A 73 1.54 2.60 10.81
N ARG A 74 2.84 2.68 11.10
CA ARG A 74 3.43 3.75 11.91
C ARG A 74 4.23 4.63 10.99
N GLY A 75 3.96 5.94 11.00
CA GLY A 75 4.74 6.87 10.20
C GLY A 75 3.92 8.02 9.70
N HIS A 76 4.37 8.64 8.60
CA HIS A 76 3.69 9.76 7.98
C HIS A 76 3.34 9.39 6.55
N ASP A 77 2.32 8.56 6.39
CA ASP A 77 2.15 7.76 5.18
C ASP A 77 1.37 8.49 4.08
N GLU A 78 1.68 8.14 2.83
CA GLU A 78 0.99 8.60 1.63
C GLU A 78 0.28 7.43 0.93
N LEU A 79 -1.04 7.37 1.03
CA LEU A 79 -1.83 6.20 0.66
C LEU A 79 -2.80 6.49 -0.49
N HIS A 80 -2.73 5.74 -1.58
CA HIS A 80 -3.58 5.91 -2.76
C HIS A 80 -4.30 4.60 -3.10
N GLY A 81 -5.63 4.55 -2.98
CA GLY A 81 -6.44 3.41 -3.46
C GLY A 81 -6.38 3.30 -4.98
N ASN A 82 -6.56 4.44 -5.65
CA ASN A 82 -6.70 4.58 -7.10
C ASN A 82 -8.07 4.04 -7.57
N ARG A 83 -8.13 3.07 -8.48
CA ARG A 83 -9.41 2.64 -9.07
C ARG A 83 -9.98 1.45 -8.33
N GLY A 84 -11.21 1.59 -7.89
CA GLY A 84 -12.03 0.51 -7.34
C GLY A 84 -12.57 0.90 -5.97
N ASN A 85 -13.04 -0.07 -5.20
CA ASN A 85 -13.73 0.21 -3.94
C ASN A 85 -12.81 -0.17 -2.78
N ASP A 86 -11.98 0.77 -2.36
CA ASP A 86 -10.83 0.51 -1.52
C ASP A 86 -11.14 0.70 -0.04
N THR A 87 -10.30 0.11 0.80
CA THR A 87 -10.30 0.33 2.24
C THR A 87 -8.91 0.74 2.70
N ILE A 88 -8.78 1.96 3.19
CA ILE A 88 -7.49 2.59 3.49
C ILE A 88 -7.42 2.96 4.98
N TYR A 89 -6.38 2.48 5.65
CA TYR A 89 -6.06 2.82 7.03
C TYR A 89 -4.67 3.45 7.10
N GLY A 90 -4.60 4.74 7.46
CA GLY A 90 -3.34 5.45 7.73
C GLY A 90 -2.56 4.81 8.86
N GLY A 91 -3.21 4.66 10.02
CA GLY A 91 -2.59 4.10 11.21
C GLY A 91 -2.15 5.22 12.15
N TRP A 92 -0.90 5.13 12.63
CA TRP A 92 -0.31 6.07 13.57
C TRP A 92 0.50 7.12 12.84
N GLY A 93 0.15 8.38 13.06
CA GLY A 93 0.90 9.54 12.62
C GLY A 93 0.04 10.45 11.77
N ALA A 94 0.70 11.30 10.99
CA ALA A 94 0.03 12.28 10.13
C ALA A 94 -0.01 11.76 8.70
N ASP A 95 -1.05 11.00 8.41
CA ASP A 95 -1.22 10.29 7.13
C ASP A 95 -2.14 11.05 6.19
N VAL A 96 -1.90 10.90 4.89
CA VAL A 96 -2.79 11.39 3.85
C VAL A 96 -3.26 10.21 2.99
N ALA A 97 -4.57 10.09 2.82
CA ALA A 97 -5.19 9.04 2.02
C ALA A 97 -6.04 9.62 0.89
N TRP A 98 -5.88 9.08 -0.32
CA TRP A 98 -6.75 9.31 -1.46
C TRP A 98 -7.42 7.98 -1.82
N GLY A 99 -8.74 7.91 -1.75
CA GLY A 99 -9.51 6.76 -2.24
C GLY A 99 -9.36 6.66 -3.75
N GLY A 100 -9.91 7.64 -4.46
CA GLY A 100 -9.81 7.73 -5.91
C GLY A 100 -11.16 7.45 -6.57
N PRO A 101 -11.19 6.96 -7.82
CA PRO A 101 -12.44 6.54 -8.43
C PRO A 101 -13.01 5.25 -7.82
N GLY A 102 -14.14 5.39 -7.12
CA GLY A 102 -14.96 4.30 -6.60
C GLY A 102 -15.62 4.69 -5.28
N THR A 103 -16.16 3.71 -4.56
CA THR A 103 -16.70 3.93 -3.22
C THR A 103 -15.68 3.43 -2.19
N ASP A 104 -14.94 4.37 -1.62
CA ASP A 104 -13.77 4.11 -0.79
C ASP A 104 -14.02 4.41 0.67
N ARG A 105 -13.47 3.58 1.56
CA ARG A 105 -13.51 3.79 3.01
C ARG A 105 -12.12 4.14 3.50
N CYS A 106 -11.93 5.37 4.01
CA CYS A 106 -10.63 5.83 4.46
C CYS A 106 -10.64 6.26 5.93
N ARG A 107 -9.56 5.95 6.64
CA ARG A 107 -9.28 6.44 7.98
C ARG A 107 -7.82 6.88 8.09
N ALA A 108 -7.58 8.18 7.99
CA ALA A 108 -6.28 8.84 8.08
C ALA A 108 -6.45 10.24 8.68
N LEU A 109 -5.35 11.00 8.88
CA LEU A 109 -5.43 12.39 9.32
C LEU A 109 -6.13 13.27 8.28
N VAL A 110 -5.78 13.08 7.00
CA VAL A 110 -6.41 13.78 5.87
C VAL A 110 -6.87 12.75 4.85
N THR A 111 -8.11 12.87 4.36
CA THR A 111 -8.69 11.97 3.37
C THR A 111 -9.30 12.73 2.20
N TYR A 112 -9.21 12.16 0.99
CA TYR A 112 -9.80 12.68 -0.23
C TYR A 112 -10.47 11.57 -1.03
N GLY A 113 -11.65 11.85 -1.61
CA GLY A 113 -12.36 10.86 -2.44
C GLY A 113 -12.74 9.60 -1.67
N CYS A 114 -13.21 9.76 -0.43
CA CYS A 114 -13.67 8.66 0.41
C CYS A 114 -15.11 8.94 0.88
N GLU A 115 -15.95 7.89 0.98
CA GLU A 115 -17.39 7.93 1.26
C GLU A 115 -17.79 7.20 2.54
#